data_AF-A0A9P6WSD5-F1
#
_entry.id   AF-A0A9P6WSD5-F1
#
_cell.length_a   1.000
_cell.length_b   1.000
_cell.length_c   1.000
_cell.angle_alpha   90.00
_cell.angle_beta   90.00
_cell.angle_gamma   90.00
#
_symmetry.space_group_name_H-M   'P 1'
#
loop_
_entity.id
_entity.type
_entity.pdbx_description
1 polymer ?
#
loop_
_entity_poly.entity_id
_entity_poly.type
_entity_poly.pdbx_seq_one_letter_code
_entity_poly.pdbx_strand_id
1 'polypeptide(L)'
;MLRSFLGLAGYYRSFIRKFSAIAAPLNALLKRDAPWDWTSDHQAAYATLKSALLSAPTALALLASALRSVNAIRRTIVSTL
;
A
#
# COMPACT_ATOMS: atom_id res chain seq x y z
N MET A 1 7.17 -8.09 4.99
CA MET A 1 5.95 -7.25 5.05
C MET A 1 6.16 -5.83 4.50
N LEU A 2 7.14 -5.04 5.00
CA LEU A 2 7.30 -3.63 4.62
C LEU A 2 7.71 -3.41 3.14
N ARG A 3 8.59 -4.25 2.58
CA ARG A 3 8.98 -4.18 1.16
C ARG A 3 7.79 -4.37 0.22
N SER A 4 6.92 -5.33 0.53
CA SER A 4 5.68 -5.61 -0.23
C SER A 4 4.68 -4.46 -0.11
N PHE A 5 4.55 -3.87 1.08
CA PHE A 5 3.72 -2.67 1.29
C PHE A 5 4.24 -1.48 0.49
N LEU A 6 5.55 -1.21 0.52
CA LEU A 6 6.16 -0.14 -0.27
C LEU A 6 6.04 -0.40 -1.78
N GLY A 7 6.07 -1.66 -2.22
CA GLY A 7 5.79 -2.03 -3.61
C GLY A 7 4.37 -1.67 -4.04
N LEU A 8 3.37 -2.00 -3.22
CA LEU A 8 1.98 -1.64 -3.48
C LEU A 8 1.75 -0.13 -3.38
N ALA A 9 2.33 0.53 -2.39
CA ALA A 9 2.26 1.98 -2.27
C ALA A 9 2.96 2.69 -3.44
N GLY A 10 4.05 2.13 -3.94
CA GLY A 10 4.76 2.59 -5.13
C GLY A 10 3.93 2.46 -6.41
N TYR A 11 3.09 1.43 -6.53
CA TYR A 11 2.14 1.30 -7.63
C TYR A 11 1.12 2.45 -7.67
N TYR A 12 0.68 2.93 -6.50
CA TYR A 12 -0.25 4.06 -6.37
C TYR A 12 0.44 5.42 -6.20
N ARG A 13 1.76 5.53 -6.40
CA ARG A 13 2.54 6.74 -6.13
C ARG A 13 2.01 7.99 -6.85
N SER A 14 1.38 7.84 -8.02
CA SER A 14 0.84 8.95 -8.82
C SER A 14 -0.31 9.69 -8.12
N PHE A 15 -0.99 9.04 -7.17
CA PHE A 15 -2.06 9.63 -6.38
C PHE A 15 -1.58 10.20 -5.04
N ILE A 16 -0.35 9.87 -4.64
CA ILE A 16 0.22 10.25 -3.35
C ILE A 16 1.18 11.43 -3.55
N ARG A 17 0.73 12.64 -3.19
CA ARG A 17 1.60 13.82 -3.23
C ARG A 17 2.78 13.61 -2.27
N LYS A 18 3.99 13.95 -2.74
CA LYS A 18 5.25 13.82 -1.99
C LYS A 18 5.57 12.38 -1.55
N PHE A 19 5.11 11.35 -2.29
CA PHE A 19 5.38 9.94 -2.00
C PHE A 19 6.85 9.66 -1.66
N SER A 20 7.79 10.15 -2.47
CA SER A 20 9.23 9.91 -2.24
C SER A 20 9.73 10.46 -0.91
N ALA A 21 9.19 11.59 -0.43
CA ALA A 21 9.56 12.18 0.85
C ALA A 21 8.97 11.37 2.03
N ILE A 22 7.73 10.89 1.90
CA ILE A 22 7.06 10.08 2.92
C ILE A 22 7.68 8.67 2.98
N ALA A 23 8.06 8.11 1.84
CA ALA A 23 8.69 6.80 1.76
C ALA A 23 10.19 6.83 2.11
N ALA A 24 10.84 8.00 2.15
CA ALA A 24 12.26 8.12 2.46
C ALA A 24 12.67 7.49 3.81
N PRO A 25 12.01 7.78 4.96
CA PRO A 25 12.35 7.15 6.23
C PRO A 25 12.08 5.64 6.21
N LEU A 26 11.02 5.19 5.55
CA LEU A 26 10.72 3.75 5.40
C LEU A 26 11.73 3.02 4.49
N ASN A 27 12.26 3.70 3.47
CA ASN A 27 13.32 3.17 2.61
C ASN A 27 14.67 3.11 3.34
N ALA A 28 14.92 4.03 4.28
CA ALA A 28 16.11 3.98 5.12
C ALA A 28 16.12 2.72 6.00
N LEU A 29 14.96 2.33 6.56
CA LEU A 29 14.77 1.06 7.28
C LEU A 29 15.01 -0.20 6.42
N LEU A 30 14.82 -0.11 5.10
CA LEU A 30 15.06 -1.23 4.17
C LEU A 30 16.53 -1.39 3.77
N LYS A 31 17.41 -0.45 4.13
CA LYS A 31 18.84 -0.56 3.78
C LYS A 31 19.49 -1.68 4.59
N ARG A 32 20.36 -2.44 3.91
CA ARG A 32 21.03 -3.63 4.44
C ARG A 32 21.89 -3.35 5.69
N ASP A 33 22.40 -2.12 5.84
CA ASP A 33 23.27 -1.70 6.93
C ASP A 33 22.58 -0.76 7.94
N ALA A 34 21.26 -0.57 7.84
CA ALA A 34 20.54 0.27 8.79
C ALA A 34 20.03 -0.55 9.98
N PRO A 35 20.20 -0.09 11.23
CA PRO A 35 19.51 -0.67 12.36
C PRO A 35 18.00 -0.56 12.12
N TRP A 36 17.29 -1.67 12.33
CA TRP A 36 15.82 -1.70 12.22
C TRP A 36 15.20 -1.05 13.46
N ASP A 37 15.30 0.27 13.52
CA ASP A 37 14.82 1.07 14.64
C ASP A 37 13.53 1.79 14.24
N TRP A 38 12.40 1.28 14.70
CA TRP A 38 11.09 1.87 14.39
C TRP A 38 10.83 3.06 15.31
N THR A 39 10.87 4.27 14.75
CA THR A 39 10.73 5.52 15.49
C THR A 39 9.37 6.13 15.21
N SER A 40 9.04 7.21 15.92
CA SER A 40 7.82 7.98 15.66
C SER A 40 7.74 8.50 14.22
N ASP A 41 8.88 8.86 13.61
CA ASP A 41 8.95 9.34 12.23
C ASP A 41 8.57 8.23 11.23
N HIS A 42 9.07 7.00 11.46
CA HIS A 42 8.70 5.81 10.69
C HIS A 42 7.19 5.52 10.81
N GLN A 43 6.63 5.64 12.01
CA GLN A 43 5.19 5.46 12.24
C GLN A 43 4.35 6.55 11.54
N ALA A 44 4.78 7.81 11.61
CA ALA A 44 4.12 8.93 10.97
C ALA A 44 4.14 8.79 9.44
N ALA A 45 5.27 8.38 8.87
CA ALA A 45 5.42 8.08 7.46
C ALA A 45 4.49 6.94 7.02
N TYR A 46 4.44 5.85 7.79
CA TYR A 46 3.57 4.71 7.52
C TYR A 46 2.07 5.10 7.59
N ALA A 47 1.66 5.84 8.63
CA ALA A 47 0.30 6.31 8.79
C ALA A 47 -0.12 7.27 7.66
N THR A 48 0.78 8.17 7.25
CA THR A 48 0.55 9.10 6.14
C THR A 48 0.37 8.35 4.82
N LEU A 49 1.22 7.35 4.54
CA LEU A 49 1.08 6.48 3.38
C LEU A 49 -0.23 5.70 3.38
N LYS A 50 -0.63 5.17 4.54
CA LYS A 50 -1.89 4.44 4.71
C LYS A 50 -3.09 5.37 4.48
N SER A 51 -3.08 6.59 5.03
CA SER A 51 -4.12 7.59 4.80
C SER A 51 -4.19 8.03 3.34
N ALA A 52 -3.04 8.23 2.69
CA ALA A 52 -2.98 8.60 1.28
C ALA A 52 -3.52 7.47 0.37
N LEU A 53 -3.23 6.21 0.70
CA LEU A 53 -3.80 5.04 0.01
C LEU A 53 -5.32 4.92 0.23
N LEU A 54 -5.81 5.30 1.42
CA LEU A 54 -7.23 5.33 1.74
C LEU A 54 -7.95 6.58 1.23
N SER A 55 -7.25 7.50 0.55
CA SER A 55 -7.86 8.67 -0.08
C SER A 55 -8.76 8.27 -1.26
N ALA A 56 -9.78 9.08 -1.55
CA ALA A 56 -10.95 8.72 -2.35
C ALA A 56 -10.68 8.01 -3.71
N PRO A 57 -9.70 8.40 -4.55
CA PRO A 57 -9.47 7.68 -5.82
C PRO A 57 -8.76 6.33 -5.63
N THR A 58 -7.92 6.19 -4.61
CA THR A 58 -7.15 4.95 -4.35
C THR A 58 -7.94 3.94 -3.51
N ALA A 59 -8.77 4.40 -2.57
CA ALA A 59 -9.69 3.53 -1.83
C ALA A 59 -10.72 2.88 -2.75
N LEU A 60 -11.26 3.64 -3.73
CA LEU A 60 -12.20 3.11 -4.71
C LEU A 60 -11.53 2.09 -5.64
N ALA A 61 -10.28 2.33 -6.06
CA ALA A 61 -9.52 1.36 -6.87
C ALA A 61 -9.20 0.08 -6.07
N LEU A 62 -8.81 0.21 -4.80
CA LEU A 62 -8.56 -0.92 -3.91
C LEU A 62 -9.85 -1.74 -3.70
N LEU A 63 -10.96 -1.08 -3.39
CA LEU A 63 -12.26 -1.71 -3.23
C LEU A 63 -12.75 -2.34 -4.55
N ALA A 64 -12.55 -1.69 -5.69
CA ALA A 64 -12.86 -2.25 -7.00
C ALA A 64 -12.01 -3.49 -7.34
N SER A 65 -10.73 -3.51 -6.96
CA SER A 65 -9.86 -4.68 -7.13
C SER A 65 -10.25 -5.83 -6.18
N ALA A 66 -10.65 -5.52 -4.95
CA ALA A 66 -11.16 -6.50 -3.99
C ALA A 66 -12.50 -7.09 -4.44
N LEU A 67 -13.44 -6.26 -4.89
CA LEU A 67 -14.73 -6.70 -5.44
C LEU A 67 -14.57 -7.52 -6.71
N ARG A 68 -13.59 -7.20 -7.57
CA ARG A 68 -13.26 -8.01 -8.77
C ARG A 68 -12.83 -9.42 -8.39
N SER A 69 -12.04 -9.57 -7.32
CA SER A 69 -11.63 -10.88 -6.82
C SER A 69 -12.80 -11.67 -6.23
N VAL A 70 -13.68 -11.02 -5.44
CA VAL A 70 -14.88 -11.66 -4.87
C VAL A 70 -15.85 -12.09 -5.97
N ASN A 71 -16.03 -11.26 -7.00
CA ASN A 71 -16.92 -11.58 -8.12
C ASN A 71 -16.32 -12.64 -9.06
N ALA A 72 -14.99 -12.74 -9.15
CA ALA A 72 -14.31 -13.82 -9.86
C ALA A 72 -14.58 -15.18 -9.17
N ILE A 73 -14.49 -15.25 -7.84
CA ILE A 73 -14.83 -16.46 -7.07
C ILE A 73 -16.30 -16.82 -7.25
N ARG A 74 -17.21 -15.83 -7.21
CA ARG A 74 -18.64 -16.05 -7.43
C ARG A 74 -18.95 -16.57 -8.84
N ARG A 75 -18.22 -16.13 -9.86
CA ARG A 75 -18.37 -16.62 -11.25
C ARG A 75 -17.86 -18.06 -11.42
N THR A 76 -16.77 -18.42 -10.77
CA THR A 76 -16.23 -19.80 -10.86
C THR A 76 -17.17 -20.81 -10.21
N ILE A 77 -17.82 -20.47 -9.10
CA ILE A 77 -18.77 -21.36 -8.41
C ILE A 77 -20.07 -21.54 -9.21
N VAL A 78 -20.59 -20.47 -9.83
CA VAL A 78 -21.84 -20.53 -10.60
C VAL A 78 -21.65 -21.18 -11.98
N SER A 79 -20.44 -21.16 -12.55
CA SER A 79 -20.14 -21.79 -13.85
C SER A 79 -19.80 -23.28 -13.77
N THR A 80 -19.75 -23.84 -12.56
CA THR A 80 -19.43 -25.27 -12.31
C THR A 80 -20.67 -26.06 -11.83
N LEU A 81 -21.84 -25.40 -11.77
CA LEU A 81 -23.17 -25.99 -11.58
C LEU A 81 -23.98 -25.82 -12.87
#